data_AF-A0A7U7J4R8-F1
#
_entry.id   AF-A0A7U7J4R8-F1
#
_cell.length_a   1.000
_cell.length_b   1.000
_cell.length_c   1.000
_cell.angle_alpha   90.00
_cell.angle_beta   90.00
_cell.angle_gamma   90.00
#
_symmetry.space_group_name_H-M   'P 1'
#
loop_
_entity.id
_entity.type
_entity.pdbx_description
1 polymer ?
#
loop_
_entity_poly.entity_id
_entity_poly.type
_entity_poly.pdbx_seq_one_letter_code
_entity_poly.pdbx_strand_id
1 'polypeptide(L)'
;MLLRVKSRKSEPNWSLHTDHTMPSVEVIRELSKQPVFIQFVGIGKEDFPFLHKLDELLGRFIDNAGFMQVNDIDTIKDVELYDRLLNEFP
;
A
#
# COMPACT_ATOMS: atom_id res chain seq x y z
N MET A 1 29.07 -19.05 20.41
CA MET A 1 27.61 -18.83 20.42
C MET A 1 27.18 -18.58 18.98
N LEU A 2 26.66 -19.59 18.28
CA LEU A 2 26.20 -19.47 16.89
C LEU A 2 24.69 -19.19 16.91
N LEU A 3 24.29 -17.97 16.57
CA LEU A 3 22.88 -17.62 16.43
C LEU A 3 22.40 -18.04 15.03
N ARG A 4 21.54 -19.06 15.01
CA ARG A 4 20.84 -19.56 13.84
C ARG A 4 19.77 -18.56 13.43
N VAL A 5 19.99 -17.86 12.31
CA VAL A 5 18.98 -17.00 11.68
C VAL A 5 17.83 -17.89 11.23
N LYS A 6 16.64 -17.67 11.80
CA LYS A 6 15.40 -18.31 11.35
C LYS A 6 15.15 -17.88 9.90
N SER A 7 15.01 -18.87 9.04
CA SER A 7 14.59 -18.76 7.65
C SER A 7 13.32 -17.88 7.55
N ARG A 8 13.45 -16.71 6.90
CA ARG A 8 12.30 -15.93 6.44
C ARG A 8 11.70 -16.67 5.24
N LYS A 9 10.40 -16.99 5.32
CA LYS A 9 9.63 -17.51 4.19
C LYS A 9 9.73 -16.51 3.03
N SER A 10 9.84 -17.08 1.83
CA SER A 10 9.94 -16.46 0.51
C SER A 10 9.22 -15.11 0.38
N GLU A 11 9.99 -14.04 0.47
CA GLU A 11 9.63 -12.71 -0.01
C GLU A 11 9.84 -12.70 -1.55
N PRO A 12 8.86 -12.25 -2.35
CA PRO A 12 9.06 -11.95 -3.78
C PRO A 12 10.34 -11.14 -4.04
N ASN A 13 11.00 -11.35 -5.17
CA ASN A 13 12.20 -10.59 -5.50
C ASN A 13 11.79 -9.22 -6.10
N TRP A 14 11.73 -8.18 -5.26
CA TRP A 14 11.39 -6.81 -5.66
C TRP A 14 12.57 -6.04 -6.29
N SER A 15 13.74 -6.66 -6.47
CA SER A 15 15.00 -5.97 -6.78
C SER A 15 15.18 -5.51 -8.24
N LEU A 16 14.13 -5.31 -9.02
CA LEU A 16 14.28 -4.95 -10.44
C LEU A 16 13.99 -3.50 -10.82
N HIS A 17 13.37 -2.65 -10.00
CA HIS A 17 13.23 -1.21 -10.30
C HIS A 17 13.28 -0.35 -9.02
N THR A 18 14.31 0.51 -8.95
CA THR A 18 14.54 1.70 -8.09
C THR A 18 14.67 1.52 -6.56
N ASP A 19 15.81 2.04 -6.05
CA ASP A 19 16.32 2.07 -4.66
C ASP A 19 15.36 2.71 -3.63
N HIS A 20 14.37 3.49 -4.07
CA HIS A 20 13.46 4.25 -3.20
C HIS A 20 12.18 3.50 -2.79
N THR A 21 11.92 2.30 -3.34
CA THR A 21 10.68 1.55 -3.10
C THR A 21 10.70 0.78 -1.77
N MET A 22 11.88 0.37 -1.30
CA MET A 22 12.07 -0.39 -0.06
C MET A 22 11.74 0.45 1.20
N PRO A 23 12.18 1.72 1.32
CA PRO A 23 11.81 2.56 2.46
C PRO A 23 10.30 2.73 2.64
N SER A 24 9.55 2.93 1.56
CA SER A 24 8.09 3.10 1.63
C SER A 24 7.39 1.85 2.15
N VAL A 25 7.78 0.67 1.65
CA VAL A 25 7.22 -0.61 2.09
C VAL A 25 7.45 -0.86 3.59
N GLU A 26 8.67 -0.59 4.07
CA GLU A 26 9.01 -0.74 5.48
C GLU A 26 8.23 0.24 6.36
N VAL A 27 8.09 1.50 5.93
CA VAL A 27 7.32 2.51 6.65
C VAL A 27 5.84 2.11 6.76
N ILE A 28 5.21 1.64 5.68
CA ILE A 28 3.79 1.20 5.74
C ILE A 28 3.63 0.03 6.72
N ARG A 29 4.56 -0.94 6.72
CA ARG A 29 4.54 -2.04 7.71
C ARG A 29 4.72 -1.56 9.14
N GLU A 30 5.61 -0.62 9.39
CA GLU A 30 5.81 -0.11 10.75
C GLU A 30 4.60 0.71 11.23
N LEU A 31 4.00 1.50 10.34
CA LEU A 31 2.78 2.24 10.63
C LEU A 31 1.57 1.35 10.91
N SER A 32 1.56 0.10 10.42
CA SER A 32 0.46 -0.85 10.70
C SER A 32 0.30 -1.21 12.18
N LYS A 33 1.28 -0.84 13.02
CA LYS A 33 1.25 -1.01 14.49
C LYS A 33 0.66 0.22 15.20
N GLN A 34 0.32 1.27 14.46
CA GLN A 34 -0.25 2.52 14.95
C GLN A 34 -1.70 2.66 14.46
N PRO A 35 -2.54 3.48 15.11
CA PRO A 35 -3.90 3.77 14.66
C PRO A 35 -3.89 4.75 13.47
N VAL A 36 -3.31 4.34 12.34
CA VAL A 36 -3.16 5.14 11.12
C VAL A 36 -3.51 4.28 9.91
N PHE A 37 -4.37 4.81 9.03
CA PHE A 37 -4.70 4.24 7.74
C PHE A 37 -4.26 5.20 6.63
N ILE A 38 -3.62 4.68 5.57
CA ILE A 38 -3.13 5.47 4.43
C ILE A 38 -3.85 5.04 3.16
N GLN A 39 -4.78 5.87 2.68
CA GLN A 39 -5.40 5.68 1.36
C GLN A 39 -4.58 6.39 0.29
N PHE A 40 -4.07 5.64 -0.69
CA PHE A 40 -3.48 6.20 -1.89
C PHE A 40 -4.56 6.44 -2.95
N VAL A 41 -4.54 7.62 -3.57
CA VAL A 41 -5.45 7.99 -4.67
C VAL A 41 -4.64 8.29 -5.92
N GLY A 42 -4.73 7.41 -6.92
CA GLY A 42 -4.15 7.63 -8.24
C GLY A 42 -5.11 8.42 -9.12
N ILE A 43 -4.67 9.55 -9.67
CA ILE A 43 -5.50 10.38 -10.56
C ILE A 43 -4.99 10.24 -12.00
N GLY A 44 -5.92 10.03 -12.93
CA GLY A 44 -5.63 9.87 -14.35
C GLY A 44 -5.72 8.43 -14.84
N LYS A 45 -5.29 8.21 -16.08
CA LYS A 45 -5.47 6.93 -16.81
C LYS A 45 -4.21 6.05 -16.84
N GLU A 46 -3.19 6.43 -16.09
CA GLU A 46 -1.95 5.66 -15.97
C GLU A 46 -2.15 4.43 -15.09
N ASP A 47 -1.30 3.42 -15.28
CA ASP A 47 -1.24 2.28 -14.37
C ASP A 47 -0.35 2.61 -13.17
N PHE A 48 -0.80 2.25 -11.96
CA PHE A 48 -0.07 2.49 -10.71
C PHE A 48 0.38 1.18 -10.04
N PRO A 49 1.25 0.36 -10.68
CA PRO A 49 1.58 -0.98 -10.21
C PRO A 49 2.30 -0.99 -8.85
N PHE A 50 2.97 0.10 -8.48
CA PHE A 50 3.58 0.22 -7.16
C PHE A 50 2.53 0.45 -6.05
N LEU A 51 1.49 1.25 -6.32
CA LEU A 51 0.45 1.53 -5.34
C LEU A 51 -0.44 0.30 -5.11
N HIS A 52 -0.77 -0.44 -6.17
CA HIS A 52 -1.40 -1.76 -6.05
C HIS A 52 -0.58 -2.73 -5.16
N LYS A 53 0.75 -2.70 -5.25
CA LYS A 53 1.60 -3.54 -4.41
C LYS A 53 1.64 -3.10 -2.94
N LEU A 54 1.43 -1.80 -2.66
CA LEU A 54 1.36 -1.29 -1.29
C LEU A 54 0.02 -1.64 -0.63
N ASP A 55 -1.05 -1.63 -1.39
CA ASP A 55 -2.39 -2.07 -1.00
C ASP A 55 -2.38 -3.58 -0.62
N GLU A 56 -1.81 -4.43 -1.48
CA GLU A 56 -1.69 -5.88 -1.25
C GLU A 56 -0.53 -6.29 -0.32
N LEU A 57 0.03 -5.35 0.44
CA LEU A 57 1.28 -5.56 1.15
C LEU A 57 1.18 -6.62 2.26
N LEU A 58 1.98 -7.68 2.12
CA LEU A 58 2.06 -8.74 3.14
C LEU A 58 2.95 -8.35 4.32
N GLY A 59 2.66 -8.94 5.48
CA GLY A 59 3.45 -8.80 6.71
C GLY A 59 3.10 -7.57 7.55
N ARG A 60 1.93 -6.96 7.31
CA ARG A 60 1.36 -5.89 8.14
C ARG A 60 0.72 -6.47 9.42
N PHE A 61 0.71 -5.70 10.50
CA PHE A 61 0.05 -6.08 11.75
C PHE A 61 -1.48 -5.99 11.63
N ILE A 62 -1.97 -4.89 11.05
CA ILE A 62 -3.36 -4.66 10.64
C ILE A 62 -3.34 -4.14 9.19
N ASP A 63 -4.41 -4.36 8.43
CA ASP A 63 -4.58 -3.72 7.13
C ASP A 63 -4.68 -2.20 7.31
N ASN A 64 -3.67 -1.47 6.85
CA ASN A 64 -3.51 -0.06 7.15
C ASN A 64 -3.22 0.80 5.91
N ALA A 65 -3.40 0.24 4.72
CA ALA A 65 -3.18 0.95 3.48
C ALA A 65 -4.15 0.44 2.41
N GLY A 66 -4.71 1.38 1.66
CA GLY A 66 -5.63 1.14 0.55
C GLY A 66 -5.14 1.81 -0.73
N PHE A 67 -5.55 1.33 -1.90
CA PHE A 67 -5.35 2.04 -3.17
C PHE A 67 -6.63 2.14 -4.00
N MET A 68 -6.96 3.37 -4.43
CA MET A 68 -8.02 3.62 -5.39
C MET A 68 -7.55 4.49 -6.56
N GLN A 69 -8.14 4.28 -7.74
CA GLN A 69 -7.88 5.08 -8.93
C GLN A 69 -9.12 5.88 -9.35
N VAL A 70 -8.91 7.14 -9.71
CA VAL A 70 -9.91 8.05 -10.26
C VAL A 70 -9.41 8.57 -11.59
N ASN A 71 -10.06 8.16 -12.68
CA ASN A 71 -9.63 8.54 -14.04
C ASN A 71 -9.77 10.05 -14.29
N ASP A 72 -10.83 10.65 -13.77
CA ASP A 72 -11.12 12.08 -13.90
C ASP A 72 -11.90 12.54 -12.66
N ILE A 73 -11.21 13.30 -11.81
CA ILE A 73 -11.76 13.78 -10.53
C ILE A 73 -12.87 14.81 -10.70
N ASP A 74 -12.93 15.49 -11.85
CA ASP A 74 -13.96 16.50 -12.13
C ASP A 74 -15.30 15.85 -12.54
N THR A 75 -15.29 14.55 -12.85
CA THR A 75 -16.48 13.82 -13.35
C THR A 75 -17.12 12.90 -12.32
N ILE A 76 -16.40 12.54 -11.26
CA ILE A 76 -16.94 11.73 -10.17
C ILE A 76 -17.81 12.59 -9.26
N LYS A 77 -18.95 12.06 -8.81
CA LYS A 77 -19.78 12.77 -7.82
C LYS A 77 -19.11 12.73 -6.46
N ASP A 78 -19.20 13.81 -5.68
CA ASP A 78 -18.64 13.89 -4.34
C ASP A 78 -19.03 12.69 -3.47
N VAL A 79 -20.32 12.31 -3.45
CA VAL A 79 -20.80 11.17 -2.66
C VAL A 79 -20.10 9.85 -3.05
N GLU A 80 -19.90 9.65 -4.34
CA GLU A 80 -19.23 8.46 -4.86
C GLU A 80 -17.73 8.49 -4.56
N LEU A 81 -17.12 9.66 -4.60
CA LEU A 81 -15.73 9.86 -4.21
C LEU A 81 -15.54 9.56 -2.72
N TYR A 82 -16.43 10.05 -1.86
CA TYR A 82 -16.38 9.78 -0.41
C TYR A 82 -16.62 8.31 -0.09
N ASP A 83 -17.60 7.66 -0.73
CA ASP A 83 -17.84 6.22 -0.54
C ASP A 83 -16.61 5.40 -0.94
N ARG A 84 -15.98 5.71 -2.08
CA ARG A 84 -14.76 5.04 -2.52
C ARG A 84 -13.57 5.28 -1.58
N LEU A 85 -13.43 6.50 -1.06
CA LEU A 85 -12.36 6.84 -0.11
C LEU A 85 -12.52 6.14 1.25
N LEU A 86 -13.75 5.84 1.66
CA LEU A 86 -14.05 5.35 3.01
C LEU A 86 -14.36 3.85 3.07
N ASN A 87 -14.58 3.18 1.94
CA ASN A 87 -14.98 1.77 1.89
C ASN A 87 -13.95 0.80 2.48
N GLU A 88 -12.66 1.15 2.49
CA GLU A 88 -11.57 0.27 2.95
C GLU A 88 -11.12 0.55 4.39
N PHE A 89 -11.77 1.47 5.10
CA PHE A 89 -11.46 1.72 6.50
C PHE A 89 -11.91 0.51 7.37
N PRO A 90 -10.98 -0.09 8.14
CA PRO A 90 -11.27 -1.23 9.03
C PRO A 90 -12.01 -0.84 10.32
#